data_AF-A0A8T4M7K1-F1
#
_entry.id   AF-A0A8T4M7K1-F1
#
_cell.length_a   1.000
_cell.length_b   1.000
_cell.length_c   1.000
_cell.angle_alpha   90.00
_cell.angle_beta   90.00
_cell.angle_gamma   90.00
#
_symmetry.space_group_name_H-M   'P 1'
#
loop_
_entity.id
_entity.type
_entity.pdbx_description
1 polymer ?
#
loop_
_entity_poly.entity_id
_entity_poly.type
_entity_poly.pdbx_seq_one_letter_code
_entity_poly.pdbx_strand_id
1 'polypeptide(L)'
;MIDWLQLIQGIIGAGIGGTIVGIISQHQSNKRLAIYNLVNESQFKAFSELWRSLMNLKRKGEDLWQEANERWLSEFVKYIEEAHISLQDNALILDKKEYEDLKKILDQFWHYRVGKERLIEMDNKKIQQKISYLSGSIVISDERQNQVFSNESIKKEYEKLLDDLREKFQAKMGIK
;
A
#
# COMPACT_ATOMS: atom_id res chain seq x y z
N MET A 1 -34.00 36.35 24.93
CA MET A 1 -34.53 35.44 23.90
C MET A 1 -34.40 36.20 22.59
N ILE A 2 -33.31 35.98 21.84
CA ILE A 2 -33.01 36.77 20.65
C ILE A 2 -33.79 36.16 19.50
N ASP A 3 -34.75 36.94 18.99
CA ASP A 3 -35.62 36.57 17.88
C ASP A 3 -34.85 36.69 16.57
N TRP A 4 -34.44 35.54 16.04
CA TRP A 4 -33.64 35.43 14.81
C TRP A 4 -34.38 35.86 13.53
N LEU A 5 -35.66 36.22 13.63
CA LEU A 5 -36.48 36.65 12.49
C LEU A 5 -36.39 38.15 12.17
N GLN A 6 -35.74 38.97 13.01
CA GLN A 6 -35.58 40.41 12.71
C GLN A 6 -34.36 40.78 11.85
N LEU A 7 -33.47 39.83 11.53
CA LEU A 7 -32.33 40.10 10.64
C LEU A 7 -32.65 39.98 9.13
N ILE A 8 -33.90 39.67 8.75
CA ILE A 8 -34.32 39.52 7.34
C ILE A 8 -35.18 40.71 6.85
N GLN A 9 -35.59 41.63 7.73
CA GLN A 9 -36.50 42.73 7.38
C GLN A 9 -35.80 44.01 6.89
N GLY A 10 -34.77 43.88 6.07
CA GLY A 10 -34.04 45.04 5.56
C GLY A 10 -33.24 44.77 4.30
N ILE A 11 -33.88 44.30 3.22
CA ILE A 11 -33.55 44.56 1.80
C ILE A 11 -34.80 44.11 1.00
N ILE A 12 -35.81 44.97 0.91
CA ILE A 12 -36.75 44.95 -0.22
C ILE A 12 -36.60 46.32 -0.88
N GLY A 13 -35.60 46.38 -1.76
CA GLY A 13 -35.34 47.47 -2.71
C GLY A 13 -34.80 46.82 -3.97
N ALA A 14 -35.41 47.13 -5.11
CA ALA A 14 -35.26 46.45 -6.39
C ALA A 14 -33.81 46.11 -6.81
N GLY A 15 -33.59 44.88 -7.31
CA GLY A 15 -32.63 44.64 -8.39
C GLY A 15 -31.39 43.78 -8.13
N ILE A 16 -30.95 43.52 -6.88
CA ILE A 16 -29.57 42.98 -6.68
C ILE A 16 -29.48 41.80 -5.68
N GLY A 17 -30.51 41.53 -4.88
CA GLY A 17 -30.46 40.49 -3.83
C GLY A 17 -30.42 39.04 -4.33
N GLY A 18 -31.16 38.72 -5.40
CA GLY A 18 -31.22 37.36 -5.96
C GLY A 18 -29.97 36.95 -6.73
N THR A 19 -29.31 37.90 -7.40
CA THR A 19 -28.05 37.65 -8.12
C THR A 19 -26.90 37.51 -7.15
N ILE A 20 -26.79 38.33 -6.09
CA ILE A 20 -25.67 38.24 -5.15
C ILE A 20 -25.70 36.91 -4.37
N VAL A 21 -26.87 36.48 -3.86
CA VAL A 21 -26.97 35.18 -3.14
C VAL A 21 -26.74 34.01 -4.10
N GLY A 22 -27.27 34.07 -5.32
CA GLY A 22 -27.02 33.07 -6.36
C GLY A 22 -25.54 33.00 -6.77
N ILE A 23 -24.89 34.15 -6.98
CA ILE A 23 -23.46 34.26 -7.35
C ILE A 23 -22.56 33.80 -6.21
N ILE A 24 -22.86 34.16 -4.95
CA ILE A 24 -22.10 33.69 -3.78
C ILE A 24 -22.27 32.17 -3.60
N SER A 25 -23.47 31.63 -3.78
CA SER A 25 -23.74 30.19 -3.74
C SER A 25 -23.03 29.44 -4.87
N GLN A 26 -23.10 29.94 -6.10
CA GLN A 26 -22.43 29.38 -7.28
C GLN A 26 -20.91 29.42 -7.12
N HIS A 27 -20.36 30.53 -6.62
CA HIS A 27 -18.92 30.70 -6.38
C HIS A 27 -18.41 29.77 -5.27
N GLN A 28 -19.16 29.60 -4.18
CA GLN A 28 -18.81 28.65 -3.14
C GLN A 28 -18.92 27.19 -3.62
N SER A 29 -19.90 26.87 -4.47
CA SER A 29 -20.04 25.56 -5.09
C SER A 29 -18.85 25.25 -6.02
N ASN A 30 -18.48 26.17 -6.90
CA ASN A 30 -17.33 26.01 -7.80
C ASN A 30 -16.01 25.84 -7.02
N LYS A 31 -15.82 26.59 -5.93
CA LYS A 31 -14.65 26.42 -5.04
C LYS A 31 -14.64 25.05 -4.38
N ARG A 32 -15.79 24.55 -3.89
CA ARG A 32 -15.89 23.21 -3.29
C ARG A 32 -15.61 22.11 -4.31
N LEU A 33 -16.12 22.25 -5.54
CA LEU A 33 -15.83 21.33 -6.65
C LEU A 33 -14.34 21.34 -7.03
N ALA A 34 -13.72 22.52 -7.08
CA ALA A 34 -12.28 22.63 -7.35
C ALA A 34 -11.44 21.98 -6.25
N ILE A 35 -11.76 22.24 -4.97
CA ILE A 35 -11.08 21.59 -3.83
C ILE A 35 -11.27 20.08 -3.87
N TYR A 36 -12.49 19.61 -4.16
CA TYR A 36 -12.79 18.19 -4.29
C TYR A 36 -11.97 17.52 -5.41
N ASN A 37 -11.89 18.15 -6.59
CA ASN A 37 -11.09 17.64 -7.70
C ASN A 37 -9.60 17.59 -7.36
N LEU A 38 -9.07 18.62 -6.70
CA LEU A 38 -7.66 18.66 -6.26
C LEU A 38 -7.37 17.56 -5.22
N VAL A 39 -8.26 17.37 -4.25
CA VAL A 39 -8.13 16.30 -3.26
C VAL A 39 -8.17 14.93 -3.94
N ASN A 40 -9.10 14.69 -4.86
CA ASN A 40 -9.15 13.44 -5.62
C ASN A 40 -7.92 13.20 -6.49
N GLU A 41 -7.40 14.23 -7.15
CA GLU A 41 -6.17 14.13 -7.94
C GLU A 41 -4.97 13.80 -7.05
N SER A 42 -4.86 14.43 -5.89
CA SER A 42 -3.81 14.13 -4.90
C SER A 42 -3.93 12.71 -4.34
N GLN A 43 -5.15 12.24 -4.07
CA GLN A 43 -5.41 10.86 -3.65
C GLN A 43 -5.02 9.86 -4.74
N PHE A 44 -5.45 10.09 -5.97
CA PHE A 44 -5.08 9.24 -7.10
C PHE A 44 -3.57 9.13 -7.28
N LYS A 45 -2.86 10.26 -7.19
CA LYS A 45 -1.41 10.31 -7.29
C LYS A 45 -0.74 9.52 -6.16
N ALA A 46 -1.13 9.78 -4.92
CA ALA A 46 -0.62 9.08 -3.74
C ALA A 46 -0.79 7.56 -3.85
N PHE A 47 -2.00 7.12 -4.19
CA PHE A 47 -2.25 5.70 -4.36
C PHE A 47 -1.50 5.10 -5.56
N SER A 48 -1.33 5.83 -6.66
CA SER A 48 -0.58 5.35 -7.83
C SER A 48 0.91 5.17 -7.51
N GLU A 49 1.48 6.09 -6.74
CA GLU A 49 2.86 6.00 -6.25
C GLU A 49 3.04 4.79 -5.31
N LEU A 50 2.13 4.62 -4.36
CA LEU A 50 2.10 3.46 -3.46
C LEU A 50 1.96 2.14 -4.23
N TRP A 51 1.01 2.07 -5.15
CA TRP A 51 0.77 0.89 -5.97
C TRP A 51 2.01 0.54 -6.80
N ARG A 52 2.64 1.54 -7.41
CA ARG A 52 3.89 1.33 -8.16
C ARG A 52 5.01 0.79 -7.25
N SER A 53 5.15 1.34 -6.04
CA SER A 53 6.14 0.86 -5.07
C SER A 53 5.89 -0.60 -4.68
N LEU A 54 4.64 -0.95 -4.36
CA LEU A 54 4.23 -2.32 -4.06
C LEU A 54 4.42 -3.29 -5.23
N MET A 55 4.16 -2.86 -6.47
CA MET A 55 4.41 -3.69 -7.66
C MET A 55 5.90 -3.92 -7.90
N ASN A 56 6.74 -2.92 -7.64
CA ASN A 56 8.19 -3.10 -7.69
C ASN A 56 8.65 -4.09 -6.61
N LEU A 57 8.15 -3.94 -5.38
CA LEU A 57 8.42 -4.88 -4.29
C LEU A 57 7.97 -6.31 -4.63
N LYS A 58 6.76 -6.48 -5.19
CA LYS A 58 6.25 -7.79 -5.67
C LYS A 58 7.21 -8.42 -6.68
N ARG A 59 7.67 -7.67 -7.69
CA ARG A 59 8.63 -8.15 -8.69
C ARG A 59 9.94 -8.61 -8.05
N LYS A 60 10.45 -7.87 -7.06
CA LYS A 60 11.65 -8.31 -6.31
C LYS A 60 11.40 -9.54 -5.45
N GLY A 61 10.18 -9.68 -4.91
CA GLY A 61 9.76 -10.91 -4.24
C GLY A 61 9.71 -12.12 -5.19
N GLU A 62 9.35 -11.90 -6.47
CA GLU A 62 9.39 -12.90 -7.53
C GLU A 62 10.83 -13.25 -7.93
N ASP A 63 11.70 -12.25 -8.13
CA ASP A 63 13.13 -12.47 -8.39
C ASP A 63 13.74 -13.35 -7.28
N LEU A 64 13.47 -13.00 -6.02
CA LEU A 64 13.88 -13.77 -4.84
C LEU A 64 13.20 -15.14 -4.76
N TRP A 65 11.98 -15.28 -5.28
CA TRP A 65 11.29 -16.57 -5.37
C TRP A 65 12.04 -17.54 -6.28
N GLN A 66 12.37 -17.08 -7.49
CA GLN A 66 13.06 -17.87 -8.51
C GLN A 66 14.49 -18.22 -8.09
N GLU A 67 15.20 -17.27 -7.50
CA GLU A 67 16.58 -17.46 -7.07
C GLU A 67 16.80 -16.87 -5.68
N ALA A 68 16.82 -17.75 -4.67
CA ALA A 68 17.11 -17.35 -3.30
C ALA A 68 18.63 -17.19 -3.09
N ASN A 69 19.13 -15.95 -3.17
CA ASN A 69 20.52 -15.60 -2.87
C ASN A 69 20.62 -14.25 -2.15
N GLU A 70 21.79 -13.96 -1.58
CA GLU A 70 22.05 -12.74 -0.79
C GLU A 70 21.84 -11.45 -1.60
N ARG A 71 22.18 -11.47 -2.89
CA ARG A 71 22.02 -10.30 -3.77
C ARG A 71 20.54 -9.95 -3.91
N TRP A 72 19.70 -10.92 -4.26
CA TRP A 72 18.27 -10.72 -4.42
C TRP A 72 17.59 -10.41 -3.09
N LEU A 73 18.07 -10.98 -1.98
CA LEU A 73 17.56 -10.67 -0.64
C LEU A 73 17.84 -9.20 -0.28
N SER A 74 19.06 -8.72 -0.52
CA SER A 74 19.43 -7.33 -0.27
C SER A 74 18.63 -6.35 -1.13
N GLU A 75 18.43 -6.65 -2.41
CA GLU A 75 17.57 -5.85 -3.29
C GLU A 75 16.13 -5.82 -2.76
N PHE A 76 15.59 -6.99 -2.40
CA PHE A 76 14.23 -7.09 -1.86
C PHE A 76 14.05 -6.26 -0.58
N VAL A 77 15.01 -6.28 0.34
CA VAL A 77 14.99 -5.46 1.57
C VAL A 77 14.93 -3.96 1.24
N LYS A 78 15.73 -3.50 0.28
CA LYS A 78 15.71 -2.10 -0.16
C LYS A 78 14.32 -1.68 -0.64
N TYR A 79 13.65 -2.54 -1.43
CA TYR A 79 12.31 -2.24 -1.91
C TYR A 79 11.22 -2.31 -0.81
N ILE A 80 11.44 -3.09 0.27
CA ILE A 80 10.56 -3.04 1.45
C ILE A 80 10.67 -1.66 2.11
N GLU A 81 11.90 -1.15 2.27
CA GLU A 81 12.15 0.16 2.86
C GLU A 81 11.57 1.28 1.99
N GLU A 82 11.78 1.24 0.66
CA GLU A 82 11.17 2.19 -0.28
C GLU A 82 9.64 2.19 -0.21
N ALA A 83 9.01 1.02 -0.07
CA ALA A 83 7.56 0.91 0.07
C ALA A 83 7.06 1.44 1.43
N HIS A 84 7.83 1.24 2.50
CA HIS A 84 7.51 1.79 3.81
C HIS A 84 7.62 3.33 3.82
N ILE A 85 8.67 3.89 3.22
CA ILE A 85 8.83 5.35 3.05
C ILE A 85 7.65 5.91 2.25
N SER A 86 7.31 5.27 1.12
CA SER A 86 6.16 5.69 0.31
C SER A 86 4.85 5.68 1.10
N LEU A 87 4.61 4.67 1.95
CA LEU A 87 3.46 4.61 2.86
C LEU A 87 3.44 5.78 3.85
N GLN A 88 4.59 6.11 4.43
CA GLN A 88 4.71 7.21 5.39
C GLN A 88 4.51 8.58 4.73
N ASP A 89 5.13 8.79 3.56
CA ASP A 89 5.02 10.04 2.80
C ASP A 89 3.57 10.34 2.39
N ASN A 90 2.78 9.29 2.16
CA ASN A 90 1.38 9.40 1.74
C ASN A 90 0.37 9.22 2.89
N ALA A 91 0.81 9.07 4.14
CA ALA A 91 -0.04 8.74 5.28
C ALA A 91 -1.18 9.75 5.51
N LEU A 92 -0.96 11.04 5.21
CA LEU A 92 -1.96 12.10 5.38
C LEU A 92 -3.12 12.01 4.37
N ILE A 93 -2.87 11.36 3.23
CA ILE A 93 -3.81 11.26 2.11
C ILE A 93 -4.68 10.01 2.24
N LEU A 94 -4.16 9.00 2.94
CA LEU A 94 -4.82 7.72 3.19
C LEU A 94 -5.82 7.83 4.34
N ASP A 95 -6.94 7.12 4.22
CA ASP A 95 -7.76 6.86 5.40
C ASP A 95 -7.08 5.82 6.31
N LYS A 96 -7.53 5.76 7.57
CA LYS A 96 -6.95 4.85 8.56
C LYS A 96 -7.00 3.39 8.11
N LYS A 97 -8.08 2.97 7.47
CA LYS A 97 -8.26 1.57 7.06
C LYS A 97 -7.32 1.23 5.90
N GLU A 98 -7.16 2.13 4.95
CA GLU A 98 -6.25 1.99 3.82
C GLU A 98 -4.80 1.92 4.29
N TYR A 99 -4.42 2.78 5.24
CA TYR A 99 -3.10 2.74 5.85
C TYR A 99 -2.81 1.39 6.53
N GLU A 100 -3.76 0.88 7.33
CA GLU A 100 -3.61 -0.42 8.00
C GLU A 100 -3.60 -1.60 7.01
N ASP A 101 -4.44 -1.57 5.97
CA ASP A 101 -4.46 -2.59 4.91
C ASP A 101 -3.09 -2.63 4.18
N LEU A 102 -2.50 -1.46 3.88
CA LEU A 102 -1.18 -1.34 3.27
C LEU A 102 -0.05 -1.81 4.19
N LYS A 103 -0.11 -1.43 5.47
CA LYS A 103 0.84 -1.88 6.47
C LYS A 103 0.84 -3.41 6.60
N LYS A 104 -0.34 -4.02 6.61
CA LYS A 104 -0.48 -5.48 6.64
C LYS A 104 0.20 -6.15 5.44
N ILE A 105 0.12 -5.56 4.25
CA ILE A 105 0.83 -6.07 3.06
C ILE A 105 2.34 -6.04 3.28
N LEU A 106 2.87 -4.92 3.79
CA LEU A 106 4.30 -4.78 4.09
C LEU A 106 4.78 -5.77 5.16
N ASP A 107 3.97 -6.02 6.18
CA ASP A 107 4.26 -7.03 7.21
C ASP A 107 4.37 -8.44 6.60
N GLN A 108 3.51 -8.78 5.63
CA GLN A 108 3.60 -10.06 4.92
C GLN A 108 4.87 -10.17 4.06
N PHE A 109 5.27 -9.08 3.38
CA PHE A 109 6.54 -9.04 2.68
C PHE A 109 7.74 -9.18 3.63
N TRP A 110 7.65 -8.62 4.83
CA TRP A 110 8.67 -8.80 5.87
C TRP A 110 8.77 -10.27 6.33
N HIS A 111 7.63 -10.92 6.59
CA HIS A 111 7.63 -12.34 6.92
C HIS A 111 8.19 -13.21 5.80
N TYR A 112 7.87 -12.86 4.54
CA TYR A 112 8.44 -13.51 3.37
C TYR A 112 9.96 -13.35 3.33
N ARG A 113 10.50 -12.15 3.55
CA ARG A 113 11.95 -11.90 3.66
C ARG A 113 12.60 -12.85 4.67
N VAL A 114 12.09 -12.88 5.91
CA VAL A 114 12.64 -13.73 6.99
C VAL A 114 12.65 -15.20 6.57
N GLY A 115 11.59 -15.66 5.93
CA GLY A 115 11.51 -17.03 5.43
C GLY A 115 12.51 -17.34 4.31
N LYS A 116 12.84 -16.38 3.46
CA LYS A 116 13.84 -16.53 2.38
C LYS A 116 15.27 -16.48 2.91
N GLU A 117 15.54 -15.62 3.88
CA GLU A 117 16.81 -15.57 4.63
C GLU A 117 17.11 -16.93 5.26
N ARG A 118 16.12 -17.56 5.91
CA ARG A 118 16.26 -18.93 6.45
C ARG A 118 16.62 -19.96 5.39
N LEU A 119 16.00 -19.92 4.20
CA LEU A 119 16.35 -20.85 3.12
C LEU A 119 17.80 -20.69 2.66
N ILE A 120 18.26 -19.45 2.54
CA ILE A 120 19.64 -19.14 2.15
C ILE A 120 20.62 -19.65 3.21
N GLU A 121 20.34 -19.43 4.50
CA GLU A 121 21.16 -19.96 5.59
C GLU A 121 21.24 -21.49 5.58
N MET A 122 20.11 -22.18 5.34
CA MET A 122 20.07 -23.65 5.26
C MET A 122 20.91 -24.16 4.09
N ASP A 123 20.83 -23.51 2.93
CA ASP A 123 21.59 -23.89 1.74
C ASP A 123 23.10 -23.60 1.93
N ASN A 124 23.46 -22.50 2.60
CA ASN A 124 24.85 -22.20 2.98
C ASN A 124 25.41 -23.22 3.98
N LYS A 125 24.63 -23.61 5.00
CA LYS A 125 25.02 -24.65 5.98
C LYS A 125 25.26 -26.00 5.30
N LYS A 126 24.42 -26.38 4.32
CA LYS A 126 24.63 -27.61 3.52
C LYS A 126 25.95 -27.58 2.75
N ILE A 127 26.30 -26.43 2.15
CA ILE A 127 27.58 -26.28 1.43
C ILE A 127 28.75 -26.47 2.40
N GLN A 128 28.71 -25.81 3.56
CA GLN A 128 29.76 -25.93 4.59
C GLN A 128 29.86 -27.36 5.14
N GLN A 129 28.73 -28.04 5.37
CA GLN A 129 28.71 -29.43 5.83
C GLN A 129 29.18 -30.42 4.76
N LYS A 130 28.84 -30.21 3.48
CA LYS A 130 29.33 -31.03 2.35
C LYS A 130 30.83 -30.88 2.14
N ILE A 131 31.39 -29.69 2.42
CA ILE A 131 32.84 -29.44 2.44
C ILE A 131 33.50 -30.10 3.67
N SER A 132 32.74 -30.29 4.76
CA SER A 132 33.22 -30.83 6.03
C SER A 132 33.17 -32.37 6.09
N TYR A 133 32.03 -33.02 5.82
CA TYR A 133 31.86 -34.48 5.93
C TYR A 133 30.70 -35.04 5.08
N LEU A 134 30.96 -36.12 4.33
CA LEU A 134 29.96 -37.04 3.77
C LEU A 134 29.14 -37.73 4.90
N SER A 135 28.24 -37.04 5.61
CA SER A 135 27.43 -37.67 6.67
C SER A 135 26.04 -37.06 6.81
N GLY A 136 25.01 -37.91 6.65
CA GLY A 136 23.71 -37.76 7.33
C GLY A 136 22.61 -36.94 6.62
N SER A 137 22.22 -37.31 5.41
CA SER A 137 21.38 -36.50 4.51
C SER A 137 19.86 -36.45 4.77
N ILE A 138 19.31 -37.05 5.84
CA ILE A 138 17.86 -37.33 5.90
C ILE A 138 17.03 -36.28 6.66
N VAL A 139 17.57 -35.59 7.68
CA VAL A 139 16.78 -34.66 8.51
C VAL A 139 16.63 -33.26 7.87
N ILE A 140 17.59 -32.85 7.02
CA ILE A 140 17.63 -31.50 6.43
C ILE A 140 16.64 -31.33 5.26
N SER A 141 16.16 -32.43 4.65
CA SER A 141 15.16 -32.35 3.58
C SER A 141 13.81 -31.86 4.10
N ASP A 142 13.38 -32.36 5.25
CA ASP A 142 12.03 -32.14 5.77
C ASP A 142 11.87 -30.70 6.29
N GLU A 143 12.88 -30.18 7.00
CA GLU A 143 12.88 -28.79 7.48
C GLU A 143 12.89 -27.79 6.31
N ARG A 144 13.73 -28.03 5.29
CA ARG A 144 13.80 -27.12 4.13
C ARG A 144 12.50 -27.13 3.36
N GLN A 145 11.90 -28.30 3.16
CA GLN A 145 10.64 -28.44 2.46
C GLN A 145 9.51 -27.71 3.21
N ASN A 146 9.46 -27.83 4.53
CA ASN A 146 8.52 -27.06 5.37
C ASN A 146 8.72 -25.55 5.22
N GLN A 147 9.97 -25.08 5.18
CA GLN A 147 10.24 -23.65 4.98
C GLN A 147 9.81 -23.17 3.59
N VAL A 148 10.00 -23.98 2.54
CA VAL A 148 9.49 -23.66 1.19
C VAL A 148 7.97 -23.54 1.19
N PHE A 149 7.25 -24.49 1.80
CA PHE A 149 5.79 -24.44 1.90
C PHE A 149 5.30 -23.23 2.70
N SER A 150 5.96 -22.90 3.81
CA SER A 150 5.65 -21.70 4.59
C SER A 150 5.81 -20.43 3.75
N ASN A 151 6.93 -20.30 3.02
CA ASN A 151 7.18 -19.15 2.16
C ASN A 151 6.18 -19.05 1.01
N GLU A 152 5.76 -20.18 0.43
CA GLU A 152 4.73 -20.23 -0.60
C GLU A 152 3.38 -19.72 -0.08
N SER A 153 3.02 -20.10 1.15
CA SER A 153 1.79 -19.65 1.80
C SER A 153 1.81 -18.14 2.03
N ILE A 154 2.90 -17.60 2.57
CA ILE A 154 3.07 -16.16 2.79
C ILE A 154 3.01 -15.40 1.45
N LYS A 155 3.64 -15.98 0.41
CA LYS A 155 3.58 -15.42 -0.94
C LYS A 155 2.17 -15.28 -1.46
N LYS A 156 1.38 -16.35 -1.37
CA LYS A 156 -0.03 -16.34 -1.77
C LYS A 156 -0.84 -15.32 -0.96
N GLU A 157 -0.54 -15.15 0.33
CA GLU A 157 -1.23 -14.20 1.19
C GLU A 157 -0.97 -12.75 0.75
N TYR A 158 0.29 -12.33 0.56
CA TYR A 158 0.54 -10.97 0.10
C TYR A 158 0.01 -10.72 -1.32
N GLU A 159 0.06 -11.72 -2.21
CA GLU A 159 -0.49 -11.60 -3.57
C GLU A 159 -1.99 -11.35 -3.54
N LYS A 160 -2.72 -12.09 -2.70
CA LYS A 160 -4.15 -11.87 -2.48
C LYS A 160 -4.43 -10.48 -1.93
N LEU A 161 -3.67 -10.03 -0.93
CA LEU A 161 -3.87 -8.70 -0.34
C LEU A 161 -3.62 -7.57 -1.37
N LEU A 162 -2.67 -7.75 -2.28
CA LEU A 162 -2.42 -6.82 -3.38
C LEU A 162 -3.59 -6.79 -4.38
N ASP A 163 -4.16 -7.94 -4.71
CA ASP A 163 -5.35 -7.99 -5.58
C ASP A 163 -6.56 -7.32 -4.90
N ASP A 164 -6.81 -7.62 -3.62
CA ASP A 164 -7.87 -6.99 -2.83
C ASP A 164 -7.68 -5.45 -2.78
N LEU A 165 -6.43 -4.98 -2.64
CA LEU A 165 -6.10 -3.55 -2.65
C LEU A 165 -6.38 -2.92 -4.03
N ARG A 166 -6.03 -3.60 -5.12
CA ARG A 166 -6.30 -3.14 -6.48
C ARG A 166 -7.79 -2.93 -6.72
N GLU A 167 -8.61 -3.90 -6.32
CA GLU A 167 -10.07 -3.82 -6.49
C GLU A 167 -10.66 -2.66 -5.69
N LYS A 168 -10.21 -2.46 -4.44
CA LYS A 168 -10.62 -1.32 -3.61
C LYS A 168 -10.23 0.02 -4.24
N PHE A 169 -9.01 0.13 -4.76
CA PHE A 169 -8.56 1.33 -5.46
C PHE A 169 -9.46 1.63 -6.66
N GLN A 170 -9.68 0.62 -7.52
CA GLN A 170 -10.46 0.78 -8.74
C GLN A 170 -11.89 1.24 -8.42
N ALA A 171 -12.50 0.63 -7.41
CA ALA A 171 -13.81 1.03 -6.91
C ALA A 171 -13.83 2.48 -6.38
N LYS A 172 -12.82 2.88 -5.57
CA LYS A 172 -12.72 4.23 -5.01
C LYS A 172 -12.53 5.30 -6.10
N MET A 173 -11.78 4.98 -7.15
CA MET A 173 -11.52 5.89 -8.27
C MET A 173 -12.61 5.88 -9.36
N GLY A 174 -13.65 5.04 -9.21
CA GLY A 174 -14.71 4.89 -10.22
C GLY A 174 -14.24 4.27 -11.53
N ILE A 175 -13.12 3.54 -11.52
CA ILE A 175 -12.59 2.82 -12.67
C ILE A 175 -13.21 1.42 -12.64
N LYS A 176 -14.08 1.11 -13.61
CA LYS A 176 -14.67 -0.23 -13.81
C LYS A 176 -14.00 -0.95 -14.96
#